data_AF-A0A7S4FC12-F1
#
_entry.id   AF-A0A7S4FC12-F1
#
_cell.length_a   1.000
_cell.length_b   1.000
_cell.length_c   1.000
_cell.angle_alpha   90.00
_cell.angle_beta   90.00
_cell.angle_gamma   90.00
#
_symmetry.space_group_name_H-M   'P 1'
#
loop_
_entity.id
_entity.type
_entity.pdbx_description
1 polymer ?
#
loop_
_entity_poly.entity_id
_entity_poly.type
_entity_poly.pdbx_seq_one_letter_code
_entity_poly.pdbx_strand_id
1 'polypeptide(L)'
;IPFTCLGIDGFFAQLQTYFLVPLCLIALSPFLTLTLGAAVDYDNRRDRLLHALSRALTGSVTLLFLTYSAVSSIAFRAFACEEFARGDGATISYLRSDYSVVCRRDGDLTAEYTSILTLAVFAILVYALGFPLLV
;
A
#
# COMPACT_ATOMS: atom_id res chain seq x y z
N ILE A 1 -15.87 -5.23 5.99
CA ILE A 1 -14.64 -4.48 5.64
C ILE A 1 -14.82 -3.11 6.30
N PRO A 2 -13.93 -2.65 7.20
CA PRO A 2 -14.22 -1.52 8.11
C PRO A 2 -14.34 -0.14 7.42
N PHE A 3 -13.80 0.01 6.20
CA PHE A 3 -13.81 1.28 5.47
C PHE A 3 -15.13 1.56 4.74
N THR A 4 -16.00 0.57 4.56
CA THR A 4 -17.33 0.76 3.94
C THR A 4 -18.21 1.68 4.79
N CYS A 5 -17.92 1.85 6.08
CA CYS A 5 -18.63 2.76 6.98
C CYS A 5 -18.10 4.21 6.93
N LEU A 6 -16.97 4.46 6.27
CA LEU A 6 -16.35 5.79 6.16
C LEU A 6 -16.71 6.53 4.86
N GLY A 7 -17.59 5.96 4.02
CA GLY A 7 -17.99 6.57 2.74
C GLY A 7 -16.86 6.62 1.69
N ILE A 8 -15.79 5.88 1.91
CA ILE A 8 -14.71 5.68 0.96
C ILE A 8 -15.10 4.46 0.11
N ASP A 9 -15.91 4.70 -0.92
CA ASP A 9 -16.33 3.66 -1.85
C ASP A 9 -15.24 3.37 -2.90
N GLY A 10 -14.94 2.09 -3.08
CA GLY A 10 -14.07 1.60 -4.15
C GLY A 10 -12.79 0.89 -3.66
N PHE A 11 -12.53 -0.27 -4.27
CA PHE A 11 -11.30 -1.05 -4.06
C PHE A 11 -10.00 -0.24 -4.24
N PHE A 12 -9.99 0.72 -5.16
CA PHE A 12 -8.84 1.60 -5.41
C PHE A 12 -8.48 2.47 -4.19
N ALA A 13 -9.46 3.12 -3.57
CA ALA A 13 -9.24 3.98 -2.42
C ALA A 13 -8.84 3.16 -1.17
N GLN A 14 -9.38 1.95 -1.04
CA GLN A 14 -8.94 1.01 -0.01
C GLN A 14 -7.47 0.62 -0.20
N LEU A 15 -7.07 0.21 -1.41
CA LEU A 15 -5.68 -0.14 -1.72
C LEU A 15 -4.74 1.04 -1.46
N GLN A 16 -5.13 2.24 -1.87
CA GLN A 16 -4.37 3.46 -1.66
C GLN A 16 -4.20 3.81 -0.18
N THR A 17 -5.24 3.64 0.64
CA THR A 17 -5.17 3.94 2.09
C THR A 17 -4.26 2.96 2.82
N TYR A 18 -4.41 1.66 2.56
CA TYR A 18 -3.56 0.63 3.15
C TYR A 18 -2.08 0.76 2.72
N PHE A 19 -1.83 1.28 1.51
CA PHE A 19 -0.49 1.56 1.02
C PHE A 19 0.11 2.84 1.65
N LEU A 20 -0.63 3.97 1.62
CA LEU A 20 -0.11 5.28 2.02
C LEU A 20 0.04 5.44 3.54
N VAL A 21 -0.89 4.93 4.35
CA VAL A 21 -0.87 5.11 5.81
C VAL A 21 0.46 4.65 6.44
N PRO A 22 0.88 3.38 6.25
CA PRO A 22 2.17 2.92 6.77
C PRO A 22 3.37 3.66 6.16
N LEU A 23 3.31 4.05 4.89
CA LEU A 23 4.39 4.76 4.21
C LEU A 23 4.59 6.17 4.80
N CYS A 24 3.50 6.87 5.09
CA CYS A 24 3.51 8.13 5.82
C CYS A 24 4.06 7.96 7.24
N LEU A 25 3.67 6.91 7.97
CA LEU A 25 4.21 6.65 9.32
C LEU A 25 5.72 6.41 9.31
N ILE A 26 6.21 5.63 8.34
CA ILE A 26 7.65 5.38 8.16
C ILE A 26 8.38 6.68 7.86
N ALA A 27 7.87 7.50 6.93
CA ALA A 27 8.48 8.77 6.54
C ALA A 27 8.43 9.84 7.64
N LEU A 28 7.38 9.86 8.46
CA LEU A 28 7.23 10.79 9.57
C LEU A 28 8.16 10.46 10.75
N SER A 29 8.50 9.19 10.97
CA SER A 29 9.35 8.78 12.09
C SER A 29 10.76 9.41 12.11
N PRO A 30 11.55 9.46 11.01
CA PRO A 30 12.82 10.19 10.98
C PRO A 30 12.61 11.70 11.00
N PHE A 31 11.52 12.20 10.38
CA PHE A 31 11.24 13.64 10.36
C PHE A 31 10.95 14.18 11.77
N LEU A 32 10.17 13.44 12.56
CA LEU A 32 9.84 13.80 13.94
C LEU A 32 11.08 13.74 14.84
N THR A 33 11.93 12.73 14.67
CA THR A 33 13.18 12.61 15.45
C THR A 33 14.19 13.71 15.09
N LEU A 34 14.27 14.12 13.83
CA LEU A 34 15.12 15.24 13.40
C LEU A 34 14.63 16.60 13.90
N THR A 35 13.33 16.86 13.82
CA THR A 35 12.72 18.12 14.28
C THR A 35 12.79 18.28 15.79
N LEU A 36 12.45 17.22 16.56
CA LEU A 36 12.60 17.21 18.00
C LEU A 36 14.07 17.25 18.43
N GLY A 37 14.96 16.56 17.70
CA GLY A 37 16.39 16.55 17.97
C GLY A 37 17.09 17.87 17.60
N ALA A 38 16.51 18.71 16.76
CA ALA A 38 17.00 20.06 16.48
C ALA A 38 16.71 21.06 17.61
N ALA A 39 15.73 20.76 18.46
CA ALA A 39 15.40 21.56 19.64
C ALA A 39 16.25 21.22 20.88
N VAL A 40 17.12 20.19 20.81
CA VAL A 40 17.92 19.69 21.93
C VAL A 40 19.38 20.14 21.80
N ASP A 41 19.99 20.40 22.95
CA ASP A 41 21.37 20.88 23.13
C ASP A 41 22.41 20.10 22.30
N TYR A 42 23.37 20.82 21.72
CA TYR A 42 24.25 20.36 20.64
C TYR A 42 25.24 19.25 21.09
N ASP A 43 25.66 19.28 22.36
CA ASP A 43 26.76 18.46 22.88
C ASP A 43 26.40 16.96 23.01
N ASN A 44 25.12 16.66 23.28
CA ASN A 44 24.61 15.29 23.41
C ASN A 44 23.75 14.85 22.20
N ARG A 45 23.72 15.68 21.15
CA ARG A 45 22.78 15.55 20.03
C ARG A 45 23.07 14.32 19.17
N ARG A 46 24.35 14.01 18.94
CA ARG A 46 24.75 12.94 18.02
C ARG A 46 24.39 11.55 18.54
N ASP A 47 24.70 11.26 19.80
CA ASP A 47 24.41 9.96 20.41
C ASP A 47 22.91 9.75 20.60
N ARG A 48 22.16 10.81 20.96
CA ARG A 48 20.69 10.74 21.04
C ARG A 48 20.02 10.58 19.67
N LEU A 49 20.50 11.29 18.64
CA LEU A 49 19.99 11.13 17.28
C LEU A 49 20.25 9.74 16.74
N LEU A 50 21.44 9.18 16.95
CA LEU A 50 21.75 7.80 16.52
C LEU A 50 20.86 6.77 17.23
N HIS A 51 20.64 6.91 18.54
CA HIS A 51 19.71 6.04 19.28
C HIS A 51 18.24 6.22 18.87
N ALA A 52 17.82 7.45 18.58
CA ALA A 52 16.46 7.74 18.13
C ALA A 52 16.22 7.21 16.70
N LEU A 53 17.21 7.36 15.82
CA LEU A 53 17.15 6.92 14.44
C LEU A 53 17.22 5.40 14.34
N SER A 54 18.03 4.73 15.16
CA SER A 54 18.03 3.26 15.22
C SER A 54 16.70 2.71 15.74
N ARG A 55 16.08 3.35 16.74
CA ARG A 55 14.73 2.97 17.19
C ARG A 55 13.66 3.23 16.13
N ALA A 56 13.74 4.36 15.43
CA ALA A 56 12.84 4.67 14.32
C ALA A 56 13.01 3.66 13.17
N LEU A 57 14.24 3.22 12.90
CA LEU A 57 14.55 2.21 11.89
C LEU A 57 13.98 0.84 12.28
N THR A 58 14.23 0.36 13.50
CA THR A 58 13.65 -0.90 13.98
C THR A 58 12.12 -0.86 13.99
N GLY A 59 11.54 0.29 14.38
CA GLY A 59 10.09 0.50 14.35
C GLY A 59 9.51 0.46 12.93
N SER A 60 10.18 1.10 11.96
CA SER A 60 9.76 1.10 10.57
C SER A 60 9.87 -0.29 9.93
N VAL A 61 10.93 -1.05 10.18
CA VAL A 61 11.07 -2.45 9.73
C VAL A 61 9.95 -3.33 10.29
N THR A 62 9.62 -3.16 11.59
CA THR A 62 8.53 -3.92 12.23
C THR A 62 7.17 -3.58 11.62
N LEU A 63 6.91 -2.29 11.36
CA LEU A 63 5.70 -1.84 10.68
C LEU A 63 5.61 -2.39 9.25
N LEU A 64 6.70 -2.33 8.48
CA LEU A 64 6.79 -2.91 7.14
C LEU A 64 6.48 -4.41 7.17
N PHE A 65 7.03 -5.16 8.13
CA PHE A 65 6.76 -6.59 8.26
C PHE A 65 5.28 -6.89 8.52
N LEU A 66 4.65 -6.12 9.42
CA LEU A 66 3.23 -6.26 9.74
C LEU A 66 2.34 -5.91 8.55
N THR A 67 2.60 -4.77 7.90
CA THR A 67 1.76 -4.30 6.79
C THR A 67 2.03 -5.06 5.50
N TYR A 68 3.20 -5.66 5.31
CA TYR A 68 3.53 -6.48 4.15
C TYR A 68 2.49 -7.58 3.91
N SER A 69 2.10 -8.31 4.96
CA SER A 69 1.13 -9.40 4.85
C SER A 69 -0.25 -8.90 4.41
N ALA A 70 -0.69 -7.76 4.96
CA ALA A 70 -1.98 -7.15 4.64
C ALA A 70 -1.99 -6.56 3.22
N VAL A 71 -0.96 -5.78 2.87
CA VAL A 71 -0.83 -5.13 1.55
C VAL A 71 -0.68 -6.18 0.47
N SER A 72 0.14 -7.21 0.67
CA SER A 72 0.30 -8.31 -0.30
C SER A 72 -1.01 -9.06 -0.51
N SER A 73 -1.73 -9.39 0.56
CA SER A 73 -3.03 -10.08 0.46
C SER A 73 -4.05 -9.26 -0.34
N ILE A 74 -4.11 -7.94 -0.12
CA ILE A 74 -5.00 -7.05 -0.88
C ILE A 74 -4.54 -6.91 -2.33
N ALA A 75 -3.23 -6.72 -2.57
CA ALA A 75 -2.66 -6.59 -3.90
C ALA A 75 -2.90 -7.86 -4.74
N PHE A 76 -2.75 -9.06 -4.16
CA PHE A 76 -3.04 -10.31 -4.87
C PHE A 76 -4.51 -10.47 -5.24
N ARG A 77 -5.44 -9.89 -4.47
CA ARG A 77 -6.87 -9.89 -4.82
C ARG A 77 -7.16 -9.08 -6.08
N ALA A 78 -6.33 -8.09 -6.42
CA ALA A 78 -6.47 -7.30 -7.65
C ALA A 78 -6.25 -8.14 -8.93
N PHE A 79 -5.60 -9.31 -8.83
CA PHE A 79 -5.35 -10.20 -9.97
C PHE A 79 -6.44 -11.26 -10.14
N ALA A 80 -7.39 -11.37 -9.21
CA ALA A 80 -8.47 -12.35 -9.28
C ALA A 80 -9.69 -11.77 -10.02
N CYS A 81 -9.72 -11.94 -11.34
CA CYS A 81 -10.89 -11.63 -12.18
C CYS A 81 -11.72 -12.88 -12.43
N GLU A 82 -13.04 -12.72 -12.42
CA GLU A 82 -14.02 -13.78 -12.67
C GLU A 82 -14.76 -13.47 -13.97
N GLU A 83 -14.82 -14.45 -14.87
CA GLU A 83 -15.41 -14.30 -16.20
C GLU A 83 -16.88 -14.68 -16.19
N PHE A 84 -17.70 -13.84 -16.82
CA PHE A 84 -19.13 -14.04 -17.00
C PHE A 84 -19.46 -14.04 -18.49
N ALA A 85 -20.17 -15.08 -18.92
CA ALA A 85 -20.68 -15.18 -20.28
C ALA A 85 -21.91 -14.27 -20.44
N ARG A 86 -21.85 -13.34 -21.40
CA ARG A 86 -23.01 -12.55 -21.82
C ARG A 86 -23.76 -13.35 -22.90
N GLY A 87 -25.10 -13.27 -22.89
CA GLY A 87 -25.96 -14.03 -23.81
C GLY A 87 -25.68 -13.81 -25.31
N ASP A 88 -24.92 -12.78 -25.66
CA ASP A 88 -24.52 -12.44 -27.04
C ASP A 88 -23.20 -13.11 -27.48
N GLY A 89 -22.63 -14.02 -26.67
CA GLY A 89 -21.32 -14.65 -26.93
C GLY A 89 -20.10 -13.81 -26.50
N ALA A 90 -20.34 -12.58 -26.06
CA ALA A 90 -19.36 -11.70 -25.44
C ALA A 90 -18.98 -12.17 -24.02
N THR A 91 -17.71 -12.02 -23.63
CA THR A 91 -17.24 -12.29 -22.27
C THR A 91 -16.93 -10.99 -21.54
N ILE A 92 -17.46 -10.85 -20.33
CA ILE A 92 -17.15 -9.73 -19.44
C ILE A 92 -16.56 -10.29 -18.16
N SER A 93 -15.43 -9.73 -17.71
CA SER A 93 -14.80 -10.15 -16.47
C SER A 93 -14.85 -9.04 -15.44
N TYR A 94 -15.19 -9.41 -14.22
CA TYR A 94 -15.27 -8.50 -13.09
C TYR A 94 -14.23 -8.87 -12.03
N LEU A 95 -13.79 -7.89 -11.26
CA LEU A 95 -12.87 -8.12 -10.16
C LEU A 95 -13.60 -8.85 -9.03
N ARG A 96 -13.09 -10.02 -8.61
CA ARG A 96 -13.77 -10.86 -7.61
C ARG A 96 -13.92 -10.18 -6.24
N SER A 97 -13.00 -9.28 -5.90
CA SER A 97 -13.06 -8.52 -4.66
C SER A 97 -14.06 -7.37 -4.70
N ASP A 98 -14.40 -6.89 -5.89
CA ASP A 98 -15.31 -5.77 -6.10
C ASP A 98 -15.96 -5.87 -7.49
N TYR A 99 -17.13 -6.48 -7.56
CA TYR A 99 -17.87 -6.70 -8.82
C TYR A 99 -18.34 -5.39 -9.48
N SER A 100 -18.07 -4.22 -8.89
CA SER A 100 -18.25 -2.93 -9.55
C SER A 100 -17.17 -2.64 -10.60
N VAL A 101 -15.99 -3.25 -10.50
CA VAL A 101 -14.84 -3.03 -11.40
C VAL A 101 -14.83 -4.06 -12.52
N VAL A 102 -14.87 -3.58 -13.76
CA VAL A 102 -14.75 -4.42 -14.96
C VAL A 102 -13.27 -4.63 -15.27
N CYS A 103 -12.76 -5.87 -15.19
CA CYS A 103 -11.38 -6.18 -15.56
C CYS A 103 -11.15 -6.15 -17.08
N ARG A 104 -12.03 -6.86 -17.82
CA ARG A 104 -11.93 -7.05 -19.26
C ARG A 104 -13.32 -6.99 -19.89
N ARG A 105 -13.44 -6.29 -21.01
CA ARG A 105 -14.65 -6.24 -21.84
C ARG A 105 -14.26 -6.76 -23.23
N ASP A 106 -14.89 -7.84 -23.68
CA ASP A 106 -14.73 -8.38 -25.03
C ASP A 106 -13.28 -8.72 -25.43
N GLY A 107 -12.43 -9.11 -24.47
CA GLY A 107 -11.01 -9.39 -24.70
C GLY A 107 -10.06 -8.28 -24.24
N ASP A 108 -10.52 -7.03 -24.19
CA ASP A 108 -9.68 -5.87 -23.91
C ASP A 108 -9.71 -5.45 -22.44
N LEU A 109 -8.55 -5.09 -21.88
CA LEU A 109 -8.44 -4.56 -20.52
C LEU A 109 -9.04 -3.14 -20.44
N THR A 110 -9.83 -2.88 -19.40
CA THR A 110 -10.36 -1.53 -19.16
C THR A 110 -9.28 -0.61 -18.56
N ALA A 111 -9.37 0.69 -18.87
CA ALA A 111 -8.44 1.68 -18.33
C ALA A 111 -8.47 1.76 -16.79
N GLU A 112 -9.65 1.58 -16.19
CA GLU A 112 -9.82 1.56 -14.73
C GLU A 112 -9.05 0.40 -14.08
N TYR A 113 -9.13 -0.80 -14.68
CA TYR A 113 -8.41 -1.97 -14.18
C TYR A 113 -6.89 -1.81 -14.31
N THR A 114 -6.40 -1.22 -15.41
CA THR A 114 -4.95 -0.97 -15.56
C THR A 114 -4.38 -0.05 -14.49
N SER A 115 -5.15 0.93 -14.02
CA SER A 115 -4.73 1.85 -12.94
C SER A 115 -4.63 1.12 -11.59
N ILE A 116 -5.58 0.23 -11.31
CA ILE A 116 -5.55 -0.61 -10.10
C ILE A 116 -4.36 -1.57 -10.15
N LEU A 117 -4.11 -2.18 -11.31
CA LEU A 117 -3.05 -3.17 -11.49
C LEU A 117 -1.66 -2.53 -11.38
N THR A 118 -1.46 -1.34 -11.97
CA THR A 118 -0.20 -0.60 -11.81
C THR A 118 0.05 -0.20 -10.37
N LEU A 119 -0.97 0.27 -9.63
CA LEU A 119 -0.84 0.58 -8.21
C LEU A 119 -0.53 -0.68 -7.38
N ALA A 120 -1.18 -1.82 -7.66
CA ALA A 120 -0.92 -3.07 -6.95
C ALA A 120 0.52 -3.57 -7.18
N VAL A 121 1.00 -3.54 -8.42
CA VAL A 121 2.38 -3.92 -8.76
C VAL A 121 3.38 -2.96 -8.10
N PHE A 122 3.12 -1.66 -8.16
CA PHE A 122 3.97 -0.66 -7.53
C PHE A 122 4.04 -0.88 -6.00
N ALA A 123 2.89 -1.16 -5.38
CA ALA A 123 2.84 -1.47 -3.96
C ALA A 123 3.69 -2.70 -3.61
N ILE A 124 3.55 -3.79 -4.36
CA ILE A 124 4.35 -5.00 -4.16
C ILE A 124 5.84 -4.70 -4.30
N LEU A 125 6.25 -3.95 -5.33
CA LEU A 125 7.66 -3.60 -5.55
C LEU A 125 8.22 -2.72 -4.43
N VAL A 126 7.50 -1.68 -4.02
CA VAL A 126 7.93 -0.79 -2.93
C VAL A 126 8.09 -1.55 -1.62
N TYR A 127 7.17 -2.46 -1.32
CA TYR A 127 7.26 -3.26 -0.10
C TYR A 127 8.34 -4.34 -0.17
N ALA A 128 8.53 -4.98 -1.33
CA ALA A 128 9.58 -5.98 -1.54
C ALA A 128 10.99 -5.36 -1.53
N LEU A 129 11.16 -4.15 -2.07
CA LEU A 129 12.43 -3.42 -2.11
C LEU A 129 12.66 -2.55 -0.88
N GLY A 130 11.61 -2.11 -0.19
CA GLY A 130 11.72 -1.29 1.01
C GLY A 130 12.43 -2.01 2.14
N PHE A 131 12.17 -3.31 2.32
CA PHE A 131 12.80 -4.11 3.36
C PHE A 131 14.33 -4.20 3.21
N PRO A 132 14.92 -4.57 2.06
CA PRO A 132 16.38 -4.60 1.89
C PRO A 132 17.05 -3.22 1.81
N LEU A 133 16.32 -2.14 1.55
CA LEU A 133 16.88 -0.78 1.56
C LEU A 133 16.98 -0.18 2.97
N LEU A 134 16.19 -0.69 3.91
CA LEU A 134 16.11 -0.20 5.30
C LEU A 134 16.97 -1.00 6.28
N VAL A 135 17.44 -2.20 5.89
CA VAL A 135 18.31 -3.10 6.67
C VAL A 135 19.75 -2.95 6.18
#